data_AF-A0A7Y5A7Q0-F1
#
_entry.id   AF-A0A7Y5A7Q0-F1
#
_cell.length_a   1.000
_cell.length_b   1.000
_cell.length_c   1.000
_cell.angle_alpha   90.00
_cell.angle_beta   90.00
_cell.angle_gamma   90.00
#
_symmetry.space_group_name_H-M   'P 1'
#
loop_
_entity.id
_entity.type
_entity.pdbx_description
1 polymer ?
#
loop_
_entity_poly.entity_id
_entity_poly.type
_entity_poly.pdbx_seq_one_letter_code
_entity_poly.pdbx_strand_id
1 'polypeptide(L)' 'MSEYWDRISELSEDFSAKHKAAKDFLKEHPKLDGEGERKKYWDLQNAACTASVRWQEYCSENKPSDF' A
#
# COMPACT_ATOMS: atom_id res chain seq x y z
N MET A 1 -15.05 1.54 -20.38
CA MET A 1 -14.27 0.37 -19.95
C MET A 1 -12.90 0.73 -19.36
N SER A 2 -12.35 1.95 -19.51
CA SER A 2 -11.01 2.25 -18.96
C SER A 2 -11.02 2.74 -17.50
N GLU A 3 -12.00 3.55 -17.06
CA GLU A 3 -11.93 4.24 -15.76
C GLU A 3 -11.76 3.31 -14.55
N TYR A 4 -12.40 2.13 -14.53
CA TYR A 4 -12.21 1.14 -13.47
C TYR A 4 -10.76 0.61 -13.44
N TRP A 5 -10.22 0.25 -14.59
CA TRP A 5 -8.86 -0.29 -14.71
C TRP A 5 -7.79 0.78 -14.48
N ASP A 6 -8.04 2.00 -14.93
CA ASP A 6 -7.19 3.17 -14.68
C ASP A 6 -7.13 3.44 -13.17
N ARG A 7 -8.29 3.48 -12.51
CA ARG A 7 -8.37 3.73 -11.07
C ARG A 7 -7.77 2.60 -10.23
N ILE A 8 -7.96 1.35 -10.64
CA ILE A 8 -7.30 0.20 -10.01
C ILE A 8 -5.78 0.31 -10.13
N SER A 9 -5.27 0.72 -11.29
CA SER A 9 -3.83 0.89 -11.51
C SER A 9 -3.28 1.96 -10.57
N GLU A 10 -3.93 3.12 -10.48
CA GLU A 10 -3.53 4.20 -9.56
C GLU A 10 -3.49 3.74 -8.10
N LEU A 11 -4.51 3.01 -7.63
CA LEU A 11 -4.58 2.50 -6.26
C LEU A 11 -3.52 1.41 -6.00
N SER A 12 -3.26 0.57 -7.00
CA SER A 12 -2.22 -0.46 -6.94
C SER A 12 -0.81 0.16 -6.87
N GLU A 13 -0.56 1.20 -7.67
CA GLU A 13 0.68 1.97 -7.64
C GLU A 13 0.88 2.66 -6.28
N ASP A 14 -0.17 3.25 -5.71
CA ASP A 14 -0.12 3.88 -4.39
C ASP A 14 0.22 2.88 -3.28
N PHE A 15 -0.42 1.71 -3.28
CA PHE A 15 -0.08 0.62 -2.39
C PHE A 15 1.38 0.16 -2.57
N SER A 16 1.80 -0.06 -3.82
CA SER A 16 3.15 -0.52 -4.16
C SER A 16 4.22 0.47 -3.68
N ALA A 17 4.01 1.77 -3.88
CA ALA A 17 4.91 2.82 -3.42
C ALA A 17 5.05 2.84 -1.89
N LYS A 18 3.93 2.76 -1.16
CA LYS A 18 3.94 2.74 0.32
C LYS A 18 4.58 1.47 0.88
N HIS A 19 4.26 0.32 0.29
CA HIS A 19 4.86 -0.95 0.67
C HIS A 19 6.36 -0.98 0.38
N LYS A 20 6.79 -0.40 -0.75
CA LYS A 20 8.21 -0.22 -1.06
C LYS A 20 8.91 0.65 -0.02
N ALA A 21 8.32 1.77 0.41
CA ALA A 21 8.89 2.61 1.46
C ALA A 21 9.11 1.85 2.78
N ALA A 22 8.14 1.01 3.20
CA ALA A 22 8.29 0.16 4.38
C ALA A 22 9.41 -0.89 4.21
N LYS A 23 9.51 -1.51 3.02
CA LYS A 23 10.57 -2.48 2.72
C LYS A 23 11.95 -1.85 2.65
N ASP A 24 12.07 -0.69 2.02
CA ASP A 24 13.34 0.02 1.89
C ASP A 24 13.81 0.53 3.26
N PHE A 25 12.89 1.03 4.10
CA PHE A 25 13.20 1.36 5.49
C PHE A 25 13.73 0.15 6.28
N LEU A 26 13.12 -1.04 6.12
CA LEU A 26 13.61 -2.25 6.79
C LEU A 26 14.96 -2.75 6.25
N LYS A 27 15.28 -2.50 4.97
CA LYS A 27 16.62 -2.81 4.42
C LYS A 27 17.69 -1.91 5.01
N GLU A 28 17.39 -0.63 5.19
CA GLU A 28 18.30 0.34 5.80
C GLU A 28 18.43 0.14 7.31
N HIS A 29 17.33 -0.25 7.97
CA HIS A 29 17.23 -0.44 9.42
C HIS A 29 16.77 -1.86 9.78
N PRO A 30 17.55 -2.92 9.50
CA PRO A 30 17.11 -4.30 9.62
C PRO A 30 16.82 -4.74 11.07
N LYS A 31 17.41 -4.06 12.06
CA LYS A 31 17.25 -4.39 13.49
C LYS A 31 16.17 -3.56 14.19
N LEU A 32 15.78 -2.43 13.60
CA LEU A 32 14.84 -1.47 14.19
C LEU A 32 15.23 -1.16 15.66
N ASP A 33 16.51 -0.94 15.92
CA ASP A 33 17.09 -0.72 17.24
C ASP A 33 17.41 0.75 17.52
N GLY A 34 17.38 1.61 16.49
CA GLY A 34 17.45 3.05 16.66
C GLY A 34 16.20 3.64 17.31
N GLU A 35 16.37 4.80 17.93
CA GLU A 35 15.29 5.51 18.61
C GLU A 35 14.15 5.82 17.63
N GLY A 36 12.94 5.33 17.92
CA GLY A 36 11.76 5.57 17.10
C GLY A 36 11.68 4.75 15.79
N GLU A 37 12.69 3.95 15.43
CA GLU A 37 12.70 3.19 14.18
C GLU A 37 11.55 2.18 14.08
N ARG A 38 11.25 1.46 15.17
CA ARG A 38 10.09 0.55 15.23
C ARG A 38 8.79 1.26 14.96
N LYS A 39 8.59 2.43 15.57
CA LYS A 39 7.38 3.22 15.38
C LYS A 39 7.27 3.66 13.92
N LYS A 40 8.35 4.21 13.36
CA LYS A 40 8.41 4.63 11.96
C LYS A 40 8.13 3.48 10.99
N TYR A 41 8.71 2.30 11.22
CA TYR A 41 8.43 1.11 10.43
C TYR A 41 6.95 0.73 10.48
N TRP A 42 6.35 0.70 11.68
CA TRP A 42 4.94 0.39 11.83
C TRP A 42 4.02 1.45 11.20
N ASP A 43 4.37 2.72 11.28
CA ASP A 43 3.63 3.79 10.60
C ASP A 43 3.66 3.61 9.07
N LEU A 44 4.81 3.23 8.51
CA LEU A 44 4.96 2.90 7.08
C LEU A 44 4.14 1.66 6.68
N GLN A 45 4.19 0.60 7.49
CA GLN A 45 3.39 -0.62 7.27
C GLN A 45 1.89 -0.33 7.36
N ASN A 46 1.45 0.47 8.34
CA ASN A 46 0.05 0.87 8.49
C ASN A 46 -0.42 1.70 7.28
N ALA A 47 0.43 2.58 6.75
CA ALA A 47 0.12 3.34 5.55
C ALA A 47 -0.05 2.42 4.33
N ALA A 48 0.84 1.44 4.15
CA ALA A 48 0.73 0.44 3.08
C ALA A 48 -0.54 -0.41 3.24
N CYS A 49 -0.84 -0.88 4.46
CA CYS A 49 -2.06 -1.64 4.75
C CYS A 49 -3.32 -0.83 4.43
N THR A 50 -3.39 0.43 4.85
CA THR A 50 -4.51 1.33 4.54
C THR A 50 -4.71 1.52 3.04
N ALA A 51 -3.63 1.66 2.26
CA ALA A 51 -3.74 1.75 0.81
C ALA A 51 -4.22 0.43 0.18
N SER A 52 -3.77 -0.72 0.70
CA SER A 52 -4.24 -2.03 0.22
C SER A 52 -5.74 -2.24 0.47
N VAL A 53 -6.25 -1.79 1.62
CA VAL A 53 -7.69 -1.85 1.94
C VAL A 53 -8.48 -1.00 0.95
N ARG A 54 -8.06 0.25 0.70
CA ARG A 54 -8.73 1.13 -0.28
C ARG A 54 -8.75 0.51 -1.68
N TRP A 55 -7.65 -0.11 -2.08
CA TRP A 55 -7.57 -0.81 -3.36
C TRP A 55 -8.56 -1.98 -3.42
N GLN A 56 -8.61 -2.81 -2.39
CA GLN A 56 -9.52 -3.94 -2.28
C GLN A 56 -10.99 -3.52 -2.24
N GLU A 57 -11.32 -2.50 -1.45
CA GLU A 57 -12.67 -1.90 -1.36
C GLU A 57 -13.11 -1.42 -2.74
N TYR A 58 -12.28 -0.64 -3.43
CA TYR A 58 -12.60 -0.16 -4.77
C TYR A 58 -12.84 -1.30 -5.75
N CYS A 59 -11.97 -2.32 -5.74
CA CYS A 59 -12.15 -3.51 -6.58
C CYS A 59 -13.48 -4.23 -6.30
N SER A 60 -13.87 -4.33 -5.03
CA SER A 60 -15.06 -5.07 -4.59
C SER A 60 -16.34 -4.32 -4.91
N GLU A 61 -16.35 -2.99 -4.75
CA GLU A 61 -17.53 -2.15 -4.96
C GLU A 61 -17.78 -1.82 -6.44
N ASN A 62 -16.72 -1.75 -7.24
CA ASN A 62 -16.78 -1.27 -8.62
C ASN A 62 -16.51 -2.38 -9.65
N LYS A 63 -16.45 -3.66 -9.21
CA LYS A 63 -16.20 -4.79 -10.12
C LYS A 63 -17.20 -4.74 -11.28
N PRO A 64 -16.73 -4.69 -12.54
CA PRO A 64 -17.63 -4.75 -13.69
C PRO A 64 -18.47 -6.03 -13.66
N SER A 65 -19.77 -5.90 -13.91
CA SER A 65 -20.73 -7.02 -13.87
C SER A 65 -20.58 -8.03 -15.00
N ASP A 66 -19.86 -7.67 -16.07
CA ASP A 66 -19.72 -8.47 -17.30
C ASP A 66 -18.47 -9.41 -17.29
N PHE A 67 -17.92 -9.72 -16.12
CA PHE A 67 -16.82 -10.68 -15.91
C PHE A 67 -17.18 -11.83 -14.95
#